data_AF-A0A6C1E7M8-F1
#
_entry.id   AF-A0A6C1E7M8-F1
#
_cell.length_a   1.000
_cell.length_b   1.000
_cell.length_c   1.000
_cell.angle_alpha   90.00
_cell.angle_beta   90.00
_cell.angle_gamma   90.00
#
_symmetry.space_group_name_H-M   'P 1'
#
loop_
_entity.id
_entity.type
_entity.pdbx_description
1 polymer ?
#
loop_
_entity_poly.entity_id
_entity_poly.type
_entity_poly.pdbx_seq_one_letter_code
_entity_poly.pdbx_strand_id
1 'polypeptide(L)'
;MSTEEDYIDELDADFGEESSAEEDVAQIRETMKGNDQTKECDPFTILQDIIESYKTLPQVSPDELPLSEISQISPKIVKIKKVLEQEDIDFIKMLPCLNAIVPLIKNDIKSLHNFLILLYRDRFPELSSLIPSPLQYSKVVTILENENWSRNESDKLSIRLENEANLTKEQLLVLTMSLKTSFNNEKPLVDDSKKLVFEAGSMLYNLWELQKDVGQYVTSKISLIAPNMCFLVGSEVTAQLLAHAGGVLEFSRIPSCNIASIGKSKHLSHELHTSESGVRQEGYLFNTELIQDFPIAIHKQMLRILCAKVTLAARVDAGQRCGDTNALLGQKWKAELLEKAKKLSEAPSIAETKALPIPEDQPKKKRAGRKFRKYKEKFRLSHVRQLQNRMEFGKQEQTVLDTFGEEVGLGMSSTSLQQAIGATSDARRFAGNQAKLTKVMKHRISEANQQTDEYLISLGHDAEHIDQSQWAGQEPKKPRTNPKRDQDWFSHHL
;
A
#
# COMPACT_ATOMS: atom_id res chain seq x y z
N MET A 1 -31.90 66.83 54.13
CA MET A 1 -32.76 66.95 52.95
C MET A 1 -32.08 66.18 51.84
N SER A 2 -32.28 64.86 51.78
CA SER A 2 -33.47 64.20 51.17
C SER A 2 -33.44 64.41 49.65
N THR A 3 -33.54 63.43 48.77
CA THR A 3 -34.14 62.08 48.85
C THR A 3 -34.05 61.53 47.43
N GLU A 4 -33.57 60.29 47.26
CA GLU A 4 -33.88 59.45 46.09
C GLU A 4 -33.77 57.94 46.41
N GLU A 5 -33.32 57.56 47.62
CA GLU A 5 -33.19 56.16 48.07
C GLU A 5 -34.48 55.57 48.69
N ASP A 6 -35.51 56.38 48.96
CA ASP A 6 -36.71 55.93 49.72
C ASP A 6 -37.83 55.32 48.85
N TYR A 7 -37.63 55.07 47.55
CA TYR A 7 -38.70 54.59 46.65
C TYR A 7 -38.59 53.12 46.24
N ILE A 8 -37.50 52.43 46.60
CA ILE A 8 -37.24 51.04 46.19
C ILE A 8 -37.51 50.06 47.34
N ASP A 9 -37.40 50.50 48.59
CA ASP A 9 -37.57 49.64 49.77
C ASP A 9 -39.05 49.36 50.14
N GLU A 10 -40.03 50.00 49.49
CA GLU A 10 -41.47 49.79 49.75
C GLU A 10 -42.14 48.73 48.85
N LEU A 11 -41.42 48.09 47.91
CA LEU A 11 -42.01 47.10 46.99
C LEU A 11 -41.75 45.63 47.36
N ASP A 12 -40.83 45.34 48.28
CA ASP A 12 -40.48 43.95 48.66
C ASP A 12 -41.16 43.48 49.97
N ALA A 13 -42.04 44.30 50.57
CA ALA A 13 -42.65 44.03 51.87
C ALA A 13 -44.02 43.31 51.82
N ASP A 14 -44.50 42.84 50.65
CA ASP A 14 -45.90 42.40 50.51
C ASP A 14 -46.12 40.90 50.20
N PHE A 15 -45.13 40.03 50.41
CA PHE A 15 -45.37 38.58 50.46
C PHE A 15 -44.60 37.90 51.60
N GLY A 16 -45.12 38.08 52.81
CA GLY A 16 -44.75 37.30 53.99
C GLY A 16 -45.34 35.88 54.01
N GLU A 17 -44.55 35.02 54.66
CA GLU A 17 -44.92 33.87 55.54
C GLU A 17 -45.83 32.74 55.03
N GLU A 18 -45.24 31.54 54.87
CA GLU A 18 -45.46 30.36 55.72
C GLU A 18 -44.98 29.08 55.00
N SER A 19 -44.01 28.36 55.56
CA SER A 19 -44.20 26.96 55.99
C SER A 19 -42.88 26.27 56.36
N SER A 20 -42.89 25.77 57.59
CA SER A 20 -42.04 24.77 58.19
C SER A 20 -41.88 23.49 57.35
N ALA A 21 -40.84 23.39 56.51
CA ALA A 21 -40.56 22.15 55.76
C ALA A 21 -39.09 21.93 55.32
N GLU A 22 -38.10 22.61 55.91
CA GLU A 22 -36.69 22.47 55.43
C GLU A 22 -35.71 21.84 56.43
N GLU A 23 -36.08 21.59 57.68
CA GLU A 23 -35.15 20.99 58.66
C GLU A 23 -35.08 19.45 58.57
N ASP A 24 -36.05 18.77 57.93
CA ASP A 24 -36.05 17.31 57.76
C ASP A 24 -35.32 16.82 56.49
N VAL A 25 -34.92 17.72 55.59
CA VAL A 25 -34.16 17.36 54.36
C VAL A 25 -32.64 17.34 54.62
N ALA A 26 -32.19 17.98 55.70
CA ALA A 26 -30.77 18.03 56.07
C ALA A 26 -30.27 16.72 56.72
N GLN A 27 -31.11 16.01 57.48
CA GLN A 27 -30.72 14.76 58.15
C GLN A 27 -30.81 13.51 57.25
N ILE A 28 -31.56 13.58 56.15
CA ILE A 28 -31.56 12.53 55.10
C ILE A 28 -30.33 12.65 54.19
N ARG A 29 -29.72 13.84 54.08
CA ARG A 29 -28.49 14.06 53.30
C ARG A 29 -27.21 13.61 54.00
N GLU A 30 -27.19 13.48 55.33
CA GLU A 30 -26.01 12.99 56.07
C GLU A 30 -26.01 11.48 56.33
N THR A 31 -27.14 10.78 56.20
CA THR A 31 -27.24 9.33 56.41
C THR A 31 -27.14 8.48 55.13
N MET A 32 -26.97 9.12 53.97
CA MET A 32 -26.59 8.47 52.70
C MET A 32 -25.09 8.59 52.37
N LYS A 33 -24.25 8.85 53.38
CA LYS A 33 -22.78 8.73 53.31
C LYS A 33 -22.28 7.39 53.88
N GLY A 34 -23.06 6.33 53.70
CA GLY A 34 -22.69 4.96 54.04
C GLY A 34 -23.08 4.02 52.91
N ASN A 35 -22.08 3.39 52.30
CA ASN A 35 -22.17 2.37 51.24
C ASN A 35 -22.56 2.84 49.84
N ASP A 36 -21.68 3.63 49.22
CA ASP A 36 -21.19 3.30 47.88
C ASP A 36 -19.71 3.65 47.81
N GLN A 37 -18.87 2.76 48.30
CA GLN A 37 -17.51 2.64 47.78
C GLN A 37 -17.61 2.01 46.39
N THR A 38 -18.13 2.77 45.42
CA THR A 38 -17.71 2.57 44.04
C THR A 38 -16.22 2.91 44.06
N LYS A 39 -15.38 1.88 44.05
CA LYS A 39 -13.94 2.02 43.87
C LYS A 39 -13.74 2.99 42.71
N GLU A 40 -13.14 4.15 42.97
CA GLU A 40 -12.50 4.96 41.94
C GLU A 40 -11.44 4.04 41.31
N CYS A 41 -11.85 3.29 40.30
CA CYS A 41 -10.93 2.45 39.56
C CYS A 41 -10.09 3.39 38.72
N ASP A 42 -8.82 3.53 39.06
CA ASP A 42 -7.87 4.29 38.28
C ASP A 42 -8.06 3.99 36.78
N PRO A 43 -8.18 4.99 35.90
CA PRO A 43 -8.35 4.76 34.46
C PRO A 43 -7.24 3.88 33.88
N PHE A 44 -6.08 3.87 34.52
CA PHE A 44 -4.91 3.03 34.23
C PHE A 44 -5.13 1.54 34.49
N THR A 45 -5.76 1.16 35.61
CA THR A 45 -6.01 -0.24 35.94
C THR A 45 -7.05 -0.84 34.99
N ILE A 46 -8.05 -0.05 34.58
CA ILE A 46 -9.05 -0.48 33.60
C ILE A 46 -8.40 -0.83 32.26
N LEU A 47 -7.47 -0.01 31.76
CA LEU A 47 -6.77 -0.30 30.50
C LEU A 47 -5.80 -1.47 30.61
N GLN A 48 -5.09 -1.60 31.74
CA GLN A 48 -4.22 -2.74 32.00
C GLN A 48 -5.00 -4.05 32.09
N ASP A 49 -6.13 -4.07 32.80
CA ASP A 49 -7.02 -5.23 32.88
C ASP A 49 -7.55 -5.64 31.49
N ILE A 50 -7.80 -4.67 30.61
CA ILE A 50 -8.21 -4.95 29.22
C ILE A 50 -7.09 -5.64 28.46
N ILE A 51 -5.85 -5.15 28.58
CA ILE A 51 -4.67 -5.73 27.92
C ILE A 51 -4.40 -7.14 28.44
N GLU A 52 -4.45 -7.35 29.76
CA GLU A 52 -4.22 -8.66 30.39
C GLU A 52 -5.33 -9.67 30.07
N SER A 53 -6.57 -9.19 29.94
CA SER A 53 -7.71 -10.04 29.55
C SER A 53 -7.68 -10.48 28.09
N TYR A 54 -6.88 -9.83 27.25
CA TYR A 54 -6.86 -10.09 25.81
C TYR A 54 -6.13 -11.40 25.53
N LYS A 55 -6.89 -12.42 25.11
CA LYS A 55 -6.33 -13.68 24.62
C LYS A 55 -6.24 -13.61 23.11
N THR A 56 -5.03 -13.78 22.58
CA THR A 56 -4.82 -13.98 21.14
C THR A 56 -5.58 -15.23 20.71
N LEU A 57 -6.57 -15.06 19.82
CA LEU A 57 -7.28 -16.20 19.23
C LEU A 57 -6.28 -17.03 18.42
N PRO A 58 -6.17 -18.35 18.67
CA PRO A 58 -5.45 -19.23 17.77
C PRO A 58 -6.15 -19.25 16.40
N GLN A 59 -5.40 -19.57 15.34
CA GLN A 59 -5.94 -19.81 14.00
C GLN A 59 -6.87 -21.03 14.02
N VAL A 60 -8.08 -20.89 14.54
CA VAL A 60 -9.09 -21.96 14.59
C VAL A 60 -10.09 -21.74 13.47
N SER A 61 -10.56 -22.84 12.88
CA SER A 61 -11.66 -22.85 11.94
C SER A 61 -12.88 -22.10 12.54
N PRO A 62 -13.47 -21.17 11.79
CA PRO A 62 -14.47 -20.20 12.27
C PRO A 62 -15.84 -20.81 12.62
N ASP A 63 -16.07 -22.09 12.33
CA ASP A 63 -17.40 -22.71 12.39
C ASP A 63 -17.89 -23.02 13.82
N GLU A 64 -17.05 -22.87 14.85
CA GLU A 64 -17.39 -23.24 16.24
C GLU A 64 -17.16 -22.16 17.31
N LEU A 65 -16.72 -20.93 16.95
CA LEU A 65 -16.43 -19.88 17.94
C LEU A 65 -17.59 -18.88 18.11
N PRO A 66 -18.07 -18.63 19.34
CA PRO A 66 -19.09 -17.61 19.59
C PRO A 66 -18.53 -16.21 19.32
N LEU A 67 -19.36 -15.31 18.77
CA LEU A 67 -18.99 -13.93 18.41
C LEU A 67 -18.38 -13.13 19.58
N SER A 68 -18.77 -13.45 20.81
CA SER A 68 -18.23 -12.88 22.05
C SER A 68 -16.76 -13.24 22.32
N GLU A 69 -16.29 -14.39 21.85
CA GLU A 69 -14.88 -14.79 21.96
C GLU A 69 -14.03 -14.18 20.84
N ILE A 70 -14.65 -13.90 19.68
CA ILE A 70 -14.00 -13.28 18.51
C ILE A 70 -13.69 -11.80 18.75
N SER A 71 -14.55 -11.08 19.50
CA SER A 71 -14.36 -9.66 19.82
C SER A 71 -14.42 -9.41 21.33
N GLN A 72 -13.29 -9.62 22.00
CA GLN A 72 -13.16 -9.44 23.46
C GLN A 72 -13.18 -7.95 23.87
N ILE A 73 -12.86 -7.05 22.92
CA ILE A 73 -12.80 -5.60 23.15
C ILE A 73 -14.19 -4.94 23.01
N SER A 74 -15.06 -5.44 22.12
CA SER A 74 -16.40 -4.88 21.88
C SER A 74 -17.22 -4.54 23.14
N PRO A 75 -17.39 -5.45 24.12
CA PRO A 75 -18.15 -5.14 25.33
C PRO A 75 -17.48 -4.10 26.24
N LYS A 76 -16.18 -3.85 26.06
CA LYS A 76 -15.39 -2.92 26.88
C LYS A 76 -15.22 -1.54 26.22
N ILE A 77 -15.66 -1.35 24.98
CA ILE A 77 -15.57 -0.09 24.21
C ILE A 77 -16.12 1.10 25.00
N VAL A 78 -17.31 0.95 25.60
CA VAL A 78 -17.96 2.03 26.34
C VAL A 78 -17.11 2.52 27.53
N LYS A 79 -16.39 1.60 28.19
CA LYS A 79 -15.48 1.95 29.29
C LYS A 79 -14.25 2.71 28.77
N ILE A 80 -13.69 2.28 27.64
CA ILE A 80 -12.53 2.94 27.01
C ILE A 80 -12.90 4.35 26.55
N LYS A 81 -14.06 4.54 25.89
CA LYS A 81 -14.51 5.87 25.47
C LYS A 81 -14.67 6.83 26.65
N LYS A 82 -15.30 6.37 27.74
CA LYS A 82 -15.41 7.16 28.99
C LYS A 82 -14.07 7.57 29.56
N VAL A 83 -13.05 6.72 29.48
CA VAL A 83 -11.69 7.04 29.93
C VAL A 83 -11.00 8.05 29.00
N LEU A 84 -11.26 8.00 27.69
CA LEU A 84 -10.70 8.95 26.73
C LEU A 84 -11.32 10.36 26.83
N GLU A 85 -12.60 10.44 27.23
CA GLU A 85 -13.33 11.70 27.43
C GLU A 85 -12.92 12.44 28.71
N GLN A 86 -12.26 11.77 29.66
CA GLN A 86 -11.78 12.39 30.89
C GLN A 86 -10.53 13.24 30.61
N GLU A 87 -10.66 14.56 30.74
CA GLU A 87 -9.59 15.53 30.45
C GLU A 87 -8.48 15.55 31.52
N ASP A 88 -8.76 15.08 32.74
CA ASP A 88 -7.89 15.21 33.92
C ASP A 88 -6.72 14.21 34.01
N ILE A 89 -6.51 13.38 32.99
CA ILE A 89 -5.53 12.28 33.05
C ILE A 89 -4.17 12.70 32.48
N ASP A 90 -3.08 12.37 33.19
CA ASP A 90 -1.70 12.46 32.71
C ASP A 90 -1.50 11.67 31.40
N PHE A 91 -1.61 12.36 30.26
CA PHE A 91 -1.49 11.78 28.92
C PHE A 91 -0.23 10.93 28.73
N ILE A 92 0.89 11.37 29.31
CA ILE A 92 2.19 10.68 29.22
C ILE A 92 2.12 9.28 29.85
N LYS A 93 1.38 9.12 30.95
CA LYS A 93 1.20 7.82 31.60
C LYS A 93 0.22 6.93 30.82
N MET A 94 -0.74 7.52 30.09
CA MET A 94 -1.74 6.78 29.31
C MET A 94 -1.19 6.28 27.97
N LEU A 95 -0.24 7.00 27.39
CA LEU A 95 0.32 6.72 26.08
C LEU A 95 0.84 5.27 25.90
N PRO A 96 1.57 4.65 26.84
CA PRO A 96 1.97 3.24 26.73
C PRO A 96 0.77 2.28 26.64
N CYS A 97 -0.30 2.55 27.40
CA CYS A 97 -1.52 1.74 27.36
C CYS A 97 -2.24 1.88 26.01
N LEU A 98 -2.35 3.11 25.49
CA LEU A 98 -2.93 3.37 24.17
C LEU A 98 -2.11 2.72 23.05
N ASN A 99 -0.78 2.82 23.11
CA ASN A 99 0.14 2.20 22.16
C ASN A 99 -0.01 0.67 22.15
N ALA A 100 -0.23 0.05 23.32
CA ALA A 100 -0.48 -1.39 23.42
C ALA A 100 -1.87 -1.80 22.87
N ILE A 101 -2.90 -0.98 23.09
CA ILE A 101 -4.28 -1.27 22.68
C ILE A 101 -4.49 -1.12 21.16
N VAL A 102 -3.83 -0.16 20.51
CA VAL A 102 -4.02 0.11 19.07
C VAL A 102 -3.74 -1.10 18.16
N PRO A 103 -2.64 -1.86 18.34
CA PRO A 103 -2.43 -3.12 17.62
C PRO A 103 -3.51 -4.17 17.88
N LEU A 104 -4.02 -4.28 19.12
CA LEU A 104 -5.06 -5.24 19.47
C LEU A 104 -6.38 -4.92 18.75
N ILE A 105 -6.80 -3.65 18.74
CA ILE A 105 -8.00 -3.21 18.01
C ILE A 105 -7.88 -3.56 16.52
N LYS A 106 -6.71 -3.35 15.91
CA LYS A 106 -6.49 -3.70 14.49
C LYS A 106 -6.56 -5.20 14.25
N ASN A 107 -6.06 -6.02 15.17
CA ASN A 107 -6.15 -7.46 15.06
C ASN A 107 -7.61 -7.91 15.17
N ASP A 108 -8.40 -7.35 16.09
CA ASP A 108 -9.83 -7.62 16.21
C ASP A 108 -10.61 -7.22 14.95
N ILE A 109 -10.34 -6.04 14.38
CA ILE A 109 -10.95 -5.59 13.12
C ILE A 109 -10.62 -6.59 11.99
N LYS A 110 -9.38 -7.07 11.90
CA LYS A 110 -8.98 -8.07 10.88
C LYS A 110 -9.67 -9.41 11.11
N SER A 111 -9.76 -9.88 12.35
CA SER A 111 -10.43 -11.14 12.71
C SER A 111 -11.92 -11.08 12.36
N LEU A 112 -12.60 -9.99 12.72
CA LEU A 112 -14.01 -9.77 12.36
C LEU A 112 -14.22 -9.65 10.86
N HIS A 113 -13.32 -8.99 10.13
CA HIS A 113 -13.38 -8.92 8.68
C HIS A 113 -13.26 -10.30 8.03
N ASN A 114 -12.30 -11.11 8.47
CA ASN A 114 -12.15 -12.48 7.99
C ASN A 114 -13.37 -13.34 8.32
N PHE A 115 -13.94 -13.18 9.52
CA PHE A 115 -15.17 -13.85 9.92
C PHE A 115 -16.36 -13.48 9.01
N LEU A 116 -16.53 -12.19 8.72
CA LEU A 116 -17.53 -11.72 7.76
C LEU A 116 -17.30 -12.29 6.35
N ILE A 117 -16.05 -12.37 5.88
CA ILE A 117 -15.72 -12.98 4.59
C ILE A 117 -16.13 -14.44 4.54
N LEU A 118 -15.92 -15.19 5.63
CA LEU A 118 -16.26 -16.61 5.70
C LEU A 118 -17.77 -16.82 5.63
N LEU A 119 -18.55 -16.05 6.40
CA LEU A 119 -20.01 -16.09 6.37
C LEU A 119 -20.58 -15.71 5.00
N TYR A 120 -19.98 -14.71 4.34
CA TYR A 120 -20.48 -14.19 3.07
C TYR A 120 -19.94 -14.92 1.83
N ARG A 121 -19.02 -15.88 2.00
CA ARG A 121 -18.34 -16.59 0.91
C ARG A 121 -19.30 -17.33 -0.01
N ASP A 122 -20.31 -17.97 0.55
CA ASP A 122 -21.29 -18.78 -0.20
C ASP A 122 -22.26 -17.89 -1.01
N ARG A 123 -22.53 -16.69 -0.51
CA ARG A 123 -23.43 -15.72 -1.15
C ARG A 123 -22.70 -14.89 -2.22
N PHE A 124 -21.52 -14.35 -1.90
CA PHE A 124 -20.75 -13.50 -2.79
C PHE A 124 -19.23 -13.66 -2.58
N PRO A 125 -18.59 -14.65 -3.23
CA PRO A 125 -17.18 -14.98 -3.00
C PRO A 125 -16.22 -13.87 -3.46
N GLU A 126 -16.57 -13.13 -4.52
CA GLU A 126 -15.70 -12.10 -5.11
C GLU A 126 -15.59 -10.84 -4.26
N LEU A 127 -16.55 -10.55 -3.37
CA LEU A 127 -16.62 -9.28 -2.64
C LEU A 127 -15.34 -8.96 -1.86
N SER A 128 -14.68 -9.98 -1.30
CA SER A 128 -13.43 -9.84 -0.54
C SER A 128 -12.24 -9.38 -1.40
N SER A 129 -12.27 -9.71 -2.70
CA SER A 129 -11.28 -9.31 -3.70
C SER A 129 -11.58 -7.93 -4.27
N LEU A 130 -12.85 -7.51 -4.26
CA LEU A 130 -13.27 -6.21 -4.77
C LEU A 130 -13.10 -5.09 -3.74
N ILE A 131 -13.51 -5.34 -2.50
CA ILE A 131 -13.53 -4.33 -1.44
C ILE A 131 -12.60 -4.79 -0.30
N PRO A 132 -11.38 -4.25 -0.24
CA PRO A 132 -10.38 -4.69 0.73
C PRO A 132 -10.50 -4.00 2.09
N SER A 133 -11.20 -2.87 2.16
CA SER A 133 -11.35 -2.11 3.41
C SER A 133 -12.41 -2.78 4.29
N PRO A 134 -12.07 -3.17 5.54
CA PRO A 134 -13.01 -3.84 6.45
C PRO A 134 -14.31 -3.05 6.69
N LEU A 135 -14.21 -1.73 6.85
CA LEU A 135 -15.35 -0.85 7.09
C LEU A 135 -16.26 -0.76 5.86
N GLN A 136 -15.68 -0.60 4.68
CA GLN A 136 -16.47 -0.52 3.44
C GLN A 136 -17.13 -1.88 3.17
N TYR A 137 -16.40 -2.97 3.39
CA TYR A 137 -16.92 -4.32 3.24
C TYR A 137 -18.14 -4.57 4.13
N SER A 138 -18.05 -4.25 5.44
CA SER A 138 -19.19 -4.45 6.35
C SER A 138 -20.40 -3.63 5.94
N LYS A 139 -20.22 -2.35 5.60
CA LYS A 139 -21.30 -1.48 5.14
C LYS A 139 -21.97 -2.01 3.88
N VAL A 140 -21.18 -2.45 2.90
CA VAL A 140 -21.72 -3.01 1.65
C VAL A 140 -22.52 -4.27 1.92
N VAL A 141 -22.02 -5.17 2.78
CA VAL A 141 -22.78 -6.37 3.18
C VAL A 141 -24.09 -5.97 3.86
N THR A 142 -24.08 -5.01 4.79
CA THR A 142 -25.33 -4.56 5.45
C THR A 142 -26.32 -3.95 4.46
N ILE A 143 -25.85 -3.20 3.46
CA ILE A 143 -26.71 -2.58 2.43
C ILE A 143 -27.31 -3.65 1.51
N LEU A 144 -26.53 -4.66 1.12
CA LEU A 144 -26.98 -5.76 0.26
C LEU A 144 -28.03 -6.64 0.97
N GLU A 145 -27.90 -6.85 2.28
CA GLU A 145 -28.77 -7.74 3.07
C GLU A 145 -29.99 -7.07 3.70
N ASN A 146 -30.09 -5.73 3.72
CA ASN A 146 -31.25 -5.01 4.28
C ASN A 146 -32.53 -5.09 3.40
N GLU A 147 -32.45 -5.85 2.29
CA GLU A 147 -33.53 -6.31 1.41
C GLU A 147 -34.27 -5.30 0.50
N ASN A 148 -34.77 -5.88 -0.60
CA ASN A 148 -35.55 -5.35 -1.73
C ASN A 148 -34.78 -4.65 -2.86
N TRP A 149 -33.59 -5.12 -3.23
CA TRP A 149 -33.12 -4.87 -4.60
C TRP A 149 -33.86 -5.77 -5.59
N SER A 150 -34.96 -5.25 -6.14
CA SER A 150 -35.41 -5.73 -7.44
C SER A 150 -34.43 -5.24 -8.50
N ARG A 151 -34.07 -6.12 -9.44
CA ARG A 151 -33.12 -5.89 -10.55
C ARG A 151 -33.36 -4.58 -11.33
N ASN A 152 -34.54 -3.98 -11.17
CA ASN A 152 -35.02 -2.76 -11.82
C ASN A 152 -34.63 -1.46 -11.10
N GLU A 153 -34.09 -1.49 -9.87
CA GLU A 153 -33.70 -0.29 -9.10
C GLU A 153 -32.18 -0.20 -8.85
N SER A 154 -31.37 -0.43 -9.90
CA SER A 154 -29.90 -0.27 -9.83
C SER A 154 -29.46 1.11 -9.32
N ASP A 155 -30.21 2.15 -9.69
CA ASP A 155 -29.83 3.54 -9.45
C ASP A 155 -30.02 3.95 -7.98
N LYS A 156 -30.94 3.30 -7.25
CA LYS A 156 -31.09 3.55 -5.81
C LYS A 156 -29.98 2.88 -5.00
N LEU A 157 -29.51 1.71 -5.46
CA LEU A 157 -28.38 1.02 -4.83
C LEU A 157 -27.09 1.79 -5.02
N SER A 158 -26.81 2.28 -6.23
CA SER A 158 -25.60 3.08 -6.47
C SER A 158 -25.53 4.30 -5.56
N ILE A 159 -26.65 5.02 -5.40
CA ILE A 159 -26.73 6.19 -4.53
C ILE A 159 -26.48 5.81 -3.05
N ARG A 160 -27.06 4.71 -2.56
CA ARG A 160 -26.80 4.25 -1.19
C ARG A 160 -25.36 3.80 -0.99
N LEU A 161 -24.80 3.07 -1.94
CA LEU A 161 -23.42 2.60 -1.88
C LEU A 161 -22.41 3.75 -1.93
N GLU A 162 -22.68 4.81 -2.71
CA GLU A 162 -21.88 6.02 -2.72
C GLU A 162 -21.97 6.77 -1.38
N ASN A 163 -23.17 7.00 -0.86
CA ASN A 163 -23.39 7.84 0.33
C ASN A 163 -23.04 7.15 1.65
N GLU A 164 -23.42 5.88 1.82
CA GLU A 164 -23.27 5.17 3.09
C GLU A 164 -21.89 4.52 3.22
N ALA A 165 -21.39 3.92 2.13
CA ALA A 165 -20.13 3.17 2.11
C ALA A 165 -18.92 3.96 1.58
N ASN A 166 -19.11 5.20 1.09
CA ASN A 166 -18.06 6.04 0.51
C ASN A 166 -17.24 5.30 -0.57
N LEU A 167 -17.92 4.54 -1.43
CA LEU A 167 -17.27 3.86 -2.55
C LEU A 167 -17.00 4.84 -3.70
N THR A 168 -15.90 4.64 -4.41
CA THR A 168 -15.63 5.39 -5.64
C THR A 168 -16.49 4.87 -6.79
N LYS A 169 -16.71 5.70 -7.82
CA LYS A 169 -17.48 5.31 -9.01
C LYS A 169 -16.90 4.09 -9.73
N GLU A 170 -15.57 3.96 -9.72
CA GLU A 170 -14.85 2.81 -10.28
C GLU A 170 -15.16 1.53 -9.49
N GLN A 171 -15.08 1.59 -8.16
CA GLN A 171 -15.44 0.47 -7.28
C GLN A 171 -16.90 0.06 -7.44
N LEU A 172 -17.81 1.03 -7.58
CA LEU A 172 -19.23 0.79 -7.81
C LEU A 172 -19.48 0.07 -9.14
N LEU A 173 -18.80 0.47 -10.22
CA LEU A 173 -18.92 -0.20 -11.52
C LEU A 173 -18.48 -1.65 -11.42
N VAL A 174 -17.31 -1.90 -10.81
CA VAL A 174 -16.78 -3.26 -10.63
C VAL A 174 -17.72 -4.10 -9.76
N LEU A 175 -18.23 -3.55 -8.66
CA LEU A 175 -19.21 -4.21 -7.80
C LEU A 175 -20.49 -4.55 -8.58
N THR A 176 -21.01 -3.64 -9.39
CA THR A 176 -22.22 -3.87 -10.20
C THR A 176 -22.01 -4.97 -11.25
N MET A 177 -20.82 -5.06 -11.85
CA MET A 177 -20.49 -6.14 -12.79
C MET A 177 -20.36 -7.48 -12.08
N SER A 178 -19.71 -7.53 -10.92
CA SER A 178 -19.61 -8.75 -10.10
C SER A 178 -20.95 -9.19 -9.54
N LEU A 179 -21.81 -8.26 -9.11
CA LEU A 179 -23.18 -8.56 -8.68
C LEU A 179 -24.02 -9.24 -9.79
N LYS A 180 -23.70 -9.01 -11.06
CA LYS A 180 -24.38 -9.68 -12.18
C LYS A 180 -23.83 -11.07 -12.49
N THR A 181 -22.60 -11.38 -12.09
CA THR A 181 -21.87 -12.59 -12.51
C THR A 181 -21.73 -13.62 -11.41
N SER A 182 -21.42 -13.20 -10.18
CA SER A 182 -21.02 -14.08 -9.07
C SER A 182 -21.92 -13.98 -7.84
N PHE A 183 -22.88 -13.04 -7.80
CA PHE A 183 -23.82 -12.93 -6.70
C PHE A 183 -24.96 -13.95 -6.82
N ASN A 184 -25.03 -14.85 -5.85
CA ASN A 184 -26.02 -15.93 -5.83
C ASN A 184 -27.36 -15.44 -5.30
N ASN A 185 -28.18 -14.78 -6.14
CA ASN A 185 -29.51 -14.31 -5.74
C ASN A 185 -30.46 -15.44 -5.29
N GLU A 186 -30.29 -16.64 -5.82
CA GLU A 186 -31.23 -17.77 -5.67
C GLU A 186 -31.26 -18.37 -4.26
N LYS A 187 -30.19 -18.22 -3.47
CA LYS A 187 -30.08 -18.78 -2.11
C LYS A 187 -29.89 -17.66 -1.10
N PRO A 188 -30.96 -17.11 -0.49
CA PRO A 188 -30.83 -16.13 0.57
C PRO A 188 -30.09 -16.73 1.77
N LEU A 189 -29.40 -15.88 2.52
CA LEU A 189 -28.77 -16.29 3.78
C LEU A 189 -29.83 -16.79 4.76
N VAL A 190 -29.48 -17.77 5.58
CA VAL A 190 -30.34 -18.26 6.67
C VAL A 190 -30.53 -17.12 7.68
N ASP A 191 -31.74 -16.94 8.20
CA ASP A 191 -32.06 -15.82 9.11
C ASP A 191 -31.09 -15.69 10.30
N ASP A 192 -30.60 -16.81 10.83
CA ASP A 192 -29.62 -16.81 11.91
C ASP A 192 -28.23 -16.33 11.44
N SER A 193 -27.79 -16.74 10.25
CA SER A 193 -26.56 -16.22 9.64
C SER A 193 -26.68 -14.73 9.29
N LYS A 194 -27.87 -14.28 8.89
CA LYS A 194 -28.16 -12.87 8.61
C LYS A 194 -28.04 -12.02 9.88
N LYS A 195 -28.60 -12.47 11.01
CA LYS A 195 -28.42 -11.81 12.32
C LYS A 195 -26.94 -11.73 12.71
N LEU A 196 -26.19 -12.83 12.56
CA LEU A 196 -24.76 -12.87 12.86
C LEU A 196 -23.95 -11.87 12.01
N VAL A 197 -24.28 -11.73 10.72
CA VAL A 197 -23.65 -10.76 9.82
C VAL A 197 -23.91 -9.33 10.28
N PHE A 198 -25.16 -8.98 10.63
CA PHE A 198 -25.48 -7.65 11.14
C PHE A 198 -24.81 -7.36 12.48
N GLU A 199 -24.79 -8.34 13.38
CA GLU A 199 -24.14 -8.21 14.68
C GLU A 199 -22.62 -7.98 14.50
N ALA A 200 -21.94 -8.82 13.72
CA ALA A 200 -20.53 -8.66 13.40
C ALA A 200 -20.23 -7.32 12.69
N GLY A 201 -21.11 -6.88 11.78
CA GLY A 201 -21.02 -5.58 11.13
C GLY A 201 -21.09 -4.40 12.11
N SER A 202 -22.03 -4.47 13.07
CA SER A 202 -22.18 -3.45 14.12
C SER A 202 -20.97 -3.40 15.06
N MET A 203 -20.43 -4.55 15.46
CA MET A 203 -19.23 -4.63 16.30
C MET A 203 -18.00 -4.06 15.58
N LEU A 204 -17.85 -4.37 14.29
CA LEU A 204 -16.76 -3.83 13.46
C LEU A 204 -16.85 -2.30 13.36
N TYR A 205 -18.06 -1.76 13.14
CA TYR A 205 -18.28 -0.32 13.11
C TYR A 205 -17.89 0.36 14.43
N ASN A 206 -18.32 -0.20 15.57
CA ASN A 206 -18.00 0.35 16.90
C ASN A 206 -16.48 0.33 17.18
N LEU A 207 -15.78 -0.73 16.79
CA LEU A 207 -14.31 -0.80 16.92
C LEU A 207 -13.59 0.22 16.03
N TRP A 208 -14.10 0.42 14.81
CA TRP A 208 -13.55 1.41 13.90
C TRP A 208 -13.74 2.84 14.43
N GLU A 209 -14.92 3.14 15.00
CA GLU A 209 -15.19 4.42 15.64
C GLU A 209 -14.27 4.64 16.85
N LEU A 210 -14.09 3.64 17.71
CA LEU A 210 -13.13 3.73 18.82
C LEU A 210 -11.70 3.98 18.31
N GLN A 211 -11.27 3.32 17.23
CA GLN A 211 -9.96 3.56 16.64
C GLN A 211 -9.81 5.02 16.17
N LYS A 212 -10.87 5.59 15.59
CA LYS A 212 -10.91 6.99 15.17
C LYS A 212 -10.83 7.94 16.37
N ASP A 213 -11.58 7.67 17.44
CA ASP A 213 -11.60 8.46 18.67
C ASP A 213 -10.19 8.48 19.33
N VAL A 214 -9.55 7.30 19.43
CA VAL A 214 -8.15 7.18 19.90
C VAL A 214 -7.20 7.98 19.00
N GLY A 215 -7.38 7.91 17.68
CA GLY A 215 -6.57 8.66 16.72
C GLY A 215 -6.70 10.17 16.89
N GLN A 216 -7.91 10.68 17.08
CA GLN A 216 -8.18 12.11 17.33
C GLN A 216 -7.57 12.56 18.66
N TYR A 217 -7.72 11.75 19.72
CA TYR A 217 -7.11 12.02 21.02
C TYR A 217 -5.58 12.14 20.91
N VAL A 218 -4.92 11.17 20.24
CA VAL A 218 -3.47 11.22 20.00
C VAL A 218 -3.07 12.45 19.19
N THR A 219 -3.84 12.80 18.14
CA THR A 219 -3.57 13.96 17.28
C THR A 219 -3.54 15.27 18.08
N SER A 220 -4.38 15.42 19.10
CA SER A 220 -4.41 16.64 19.93
C SER A 220 -3.15 16.85 20.77
N LYS A 221 -2.45 15.77 21.14
CA LYS A 221 -1.28 15.80 22.04
C LYS A 221 0.04 15.39 21.36
N ILE A 222 0.02 15.08 20.07
CA ILE A 222 1.17 14.52 19.35
C ILE A 222 2.37 15.45 19.25
N SER A 223 2.15 16.77 19.31
CA SER A 223 3.23 17.77 19.35
C SER A 223 4.15 17.61 20.56
N LEU A 224 3.65 17.04 21.67
CA LEU A 224 4.44 16.73 22.86
C LEU A 224 5.25 15.45 22.71
N ILE A 225 4.78 14.50 21.90
CA ILE A 225 5.41 13.18 21.72
C ILE A 225 6.45 13.22 20.58
N ALA A 226 6.08 13.80 19.44
CA ALA A 226 6.85 13.75 18.21
C ALA A 226 6.95 15.14 17.53
N PRO A 227 7.65 16.11 18.16
CA PRO A 227 7.71 17.48 17.68
C PRO A 227 8.41 17.61 16.32
N ASN A 228 9.48 16.86 16.05
CA ASN A 228 10.20 16.96 14.78
C ASN A 228 9.37 16.41 13.61
N MET A 229 8.70 15.29 13.83
CA MET A 229 7.80 14.68 12.85
C MET A 229 6.63 15.60 12.50
N CYS A 230 5.99 16.19 13.52
CA CYS A 230 4.89 17.13 13.32
C CYS A 230 5.32 18.35 12.52
N PHE A 231 6.52 18.88 12.75
CA PHE A 231 7.02 20.02 11.99
C PHE A 231 7.23 19.70 10.50
N LEU A 232 7.69 18.49 10.19
CA LEU A 232 7.89 18.02 8.82
C LEU A 232 6.57 17.79 8.09
N VAL A 233 5.70 16.95 8.64
CA VAL A 233 4.58 16.35 7.88
C VAL A 233 3.21 16.87 8.32
N GLY A 234 3.14 17.52 9.48
CA GLY A 234 1.88 17.93 10.12
C GLY A 234 1.42 16.95 11.19
N SER A 235 0.59 17.42 12.12
CA SER A 235 0.09 16.64 13.25
C SER A 235 -0.79 15.48 12.82
N GLU A 236 -1.70 15.70 11.87
CA GLU A 236 -2.66 14.69 11.39
C GLU A 236 -1.96 13.47 10.78
N VAL A 237 -1.07 13.71 9.81
CA VAL A 237 -0.34 12.64 9.15
C VAL A 237 0.63 11.96 10.10
N THR A 238 1.27 12.71 11.00
CA THR A 238 2.12 12.12 12.04
C THR A 238 1.30 11.20 12.95
N ALA A 239 0.09 11.59 13.34
CA ALA A 239 -0.78 10.77 14.16
C ALA A 239 -1.21 9.50 13.44
N GLN A 240 -1.55 9.59 12.15
CA GLN A 240 -1.87 8.40 11.33
C GLN A 240 -0.68 7.43 11.22
N LEU A 241 0.54 7.96 11.04
CA LEU A 241 1.76 7.16 10.96
C LEU A 241 2.09 6.46 12.29
N LEU A 242 2.02 7.19 13.41
CA LEU A 242 2.25 6.63 14.73
C LEU A 242 1.15 5.66 15.15
N ALA A 243 -0.11 5.99 14.87
CA ALA A 243 -1.24 5.09 15.07
C ALA A 243 -1.06 3.82 14.23
N HIS A 244 -0.53 3.91 13.02
CA HIS A 244 -0.21 2.73 12.21
C HIS A 244 0.88 1.85 12.86
N ALA A 245 1.97 2.44 13.34
CA ALA A 245 3.07 1.70 13.94
C ALA A 245 2.80 1.19 15.36
N GLY A 246 1.93 1.86 16.13
CA GLY A 246 1.68 1.55 17.54
C GLY A 246 2.61 2.27 18.51
N GLY A 247 3.26 3.36 18.10
CA GLY A 247 4.16 4.16 18.94
C GLY A 247 5.34 4.78 18.17
N VAL A 248 6.02 5.76 18.79
CA VAL A 248 7.21 6.42 18.20
C VAL A 248 8.41 5.48 18.16
N LEU A 249 8.60 4.66 19.18
CA LEU A 249 9.68 3.68 19.25
C LEU A 249 9.54 2.63 18.16
N GLU A 250 8.35 2.06 18.00
CA GLU A 250 8.01 1.10 16.96
C GLU A 250 8.20 1.71 15.58
N PHE A 251 7.74 2.94 15.38
CA PHE A 251 7.90 3.66 14.12
C PHE A 251 9.38 3.93 13.79
N SER A 252 10.22 4.25 14.79
CA SER A 252 11.65 4.52 14.60
C SER A 252 12.45 3.29 14.11
N ARG A 253 11.95 2.09 14.42
CA ARG A 253 12.52 0.80 13.97
C ARG A 253 12.15 0.50 12.51
N ILE A 254 11.08 1.08 11.98
CA ILE A 254 10.65 0.87 10.59
C ILE A 254 11.69 1.51 9.64
N PRO A 255 12.17 0.79 8.61
CA PRO A 255 13.09 1.36 7.62
C PRO A 255 12.37 2.33 6.68
N SER A 256 13.10 3.31 6.15
CA SER A 256 12.52 4.42 5.36
C SER A 256 11.80 3.98 4.10
N CYS A 257 12.17 2.85 3.50
CA CYS A 257 11.52 2.30 2.30
C CYS A 257 10.10 1.77 2.55
N ASN A 258 9.78 1.37 3.79
CA ASN A 258 8.49 0.77 4.12
C ASN A 258 7.43 1.84 4.44
N ILE A 259 7.86 3.04 4.83
CA ILE A 259 6.97 4.11 5.30
C ILE A 259 6.11 4.68 4.18
N ALA A 260 6.62 4.71 2.94
CA ALA A 260 5.86 5.18 1.78
C ALA A 260 4.57 4.36 1.53
N SER A 261 4.57 3.08 1.91
CA SER A 261 3.42 2.19 1.77
C SER A 261 2.42 2.29 2.93
N ILE A 262 2.74 3.00 4.01
CA ILE A 262 1.85 3.14 5.16
C ILE A 262 0.66 4.03 4.76
N GLY A 263 -0.55 3.52 4.95
CA GLY A 263 -1.79 4.19 4.55
C GLY A 263 -2.19 3.95 3.10
N LYS A 264 -1.42 3.18 2.33
CA LYS A 264 -1.84 2.78 0.99
C LYS A 264 -3.04 1.82 1.09
N SER A 265 -4.06 2.04 0.27
CA SER A 265 -5.11 1.03 0.04
C SER A 265 -4.48 -0.29 -0.43
N LYS A 266 -5.17 -1.41 -0.18
CA LYS A 266 -4.73 -2.72 -0.67
C LYS A 266 -4.69 -2.65 -2.20
N HIS A 267 -3.59 -3.11 -2.79
CA HIS A 267 -3.44 -3.13 -4.24
C HIS A 267 -4.33 -4.23 -4.85
N LEU A 268 -5.28 -3.82 -5.68
CA LEU A 268 -6.19 -4.72 -6.40
C LEU A 268 -5.77 -4.80 -7.86
N SER A 269 -5.68 -6.01 -8.43
CA SER A 269 -5.15 -6.21 -9.79
C SER A 269 -6.00 -5.56 -10.89
N HIS A 270 -7.29 -5.34 -10.65
CA HIS A 270 -8.22 -4.73 -11.60
C HIS A 270 -8.20 -3.20 -11.57
N GLU A 271 -7.59 -2.60 -10.55
CA GLU A 271 -7.47 -1.15 -10.41
C GLU A 271 -6.27 -0.62 -11.21
N LEU A 272 -6.39 0.58 -11.76
CA LEU A 272 -5.35 1.20 -12.58
C LEU A 272 -4.37 1.99 -11.70
N HIS A 273 -3.21 1.40 -11.41
CA HIS A 273 -2.20 1.95 -10.49
C HIS A 273 -1.14 2.84 -11.15
N THR A 274 -1.24 3.13 -12.45
CA THR A 274 -0.23 3.91 -13.17
C THR A 274 -0.59 5.38 -13.17
N SER A 275 -0.02 6.13 -12.23
CA SER A 275 -0.11 7.59 -12.18
C SER A 275 1.01 8.28 -12.97
N GLU A 276 0.74 9.49 -13.47
CA GLU A 276 1.74 10.33 -14.17
C GLU A 276 2.92 10.68 -13.27
N SER A 277 2.68 10.81 -11.95
CA SER A 277 3.72 11.01 -10.92
C SER A 277 4.77 9.88 -10.89
N GLY A 278 4.44 8.71 -11.46
CA GLY A 278 5.27 7.51 -11.41
C GLY A 278 5.47 6.96 -9.99
N VAL A 279 4.66 7.41 -9.04
CA VAL A 279 4.60 6.96 -7.65
C VAL A 279 3.73 5.72 -7.60
N ARG A 280 4.26 4.63 -7.03
CA ARG A 280 3.50 3.37 -6.85
C ARG A 280 2.93 3.20 -5.45
N GLN A 281 3.43 4.00 -4.51
CA GLN A 281 3.15 3.89 -3.08
C GLN A 281 2.49 5.18 -2.63
N GLU A 282 1.17 5.26 -2.83
CA GLU A 282 0.35 6.41 -2.43
C GLU A 282 -0.17 6.16 -1.02
N GLY A 283 0.68 6.43 -0.03
CA GLY A 283 0.35 6.35 1.40
C GLY A 283 0.03 7.72 2.00
N TYR A 284 -0.07 7.80 3.33
CA TYR A 284 -0.37 9.06 4.03
C TYR A 284 0.64 10.16 3.72
N LEU A 285 1.92 9.81 3.57
CA LEU A 285 2.97 10.77 3.21
C LEU A 285 2.80 11.37 1.82
N PHE A 286 2.21 10.63 0.88
CA PHE A 286 2.02 11.13 -0.48
C PHE A 286 1.04 12.31 -0.52
N ASN A 287 0.02 12.29 0.33
CA ASN A 287 -1.03 13.31 0.38
C ASN A 287 -0.61 14.58 1.15
N THR A 288 0.66 14.71 1.52
CA THR A 288 1.15 15.85 2.28
C THR A 288 1.42 17.05 1.37
N GLU A 289 1.23 18.25 1.91
CA GLU A 289 1.49 19.53 1.22
C GLU A 289 2.90 19.58 0.64
N LEU A 290 3.90 19.08 1.38
CA LEU A 290 5.31 19.03 0.95
C LEU A 290 5.57 18.24 -0.34
N ILE A 291 4.63 17.42 -0.80
CA ILE A 291 4.72 16.69 -2.08
C ILE A 291 3.72 17.26 -3.08
N GLN A 292 2.47 17.46 -2.67
CA GLN A 292 1.37 17.85 -3.56
C GLN A 292 1.51 19.27 -4.10
N ASP A 293 2.17 20.18 -3.36
CA ASP A 293 2.40 21.56 -3.80
C ASP A 293 3.37 21.67 -4.99
N PHE A 294 4.13 20.61 -5.25
CA PHE A 294 5.18 20.58 -6.28
C PHE A 294 4.72 19.87 -7.55
N PRO A 295 5.40 20.09 -8.70
CA PRO A 295 5.02 19.45 -9.96
C PRO A 295 5.12 17.92 -9.91
N ILE A 296 4.20 17.27 -10.62
CA ILE A 296 4.01 15.81 -10.70
C ILE A 296 5.32 15.05 -11.01
N ALA A 297 6.18 15.61 -11.86
CA ALA A 297 7.45 15.00 -12.27
C ALA A 297 8.42 14.73 -11.09
N ILE A 298 8.35 15.52 -10.01
CA ILE A 298 9.27 15.39 -8.86
C ILE A 298 8.71 14.54 -7.71
N HIS A 299 7.42 14.24 -7.72
CA HIS A 299 6.72 13.53 -6.63
C HIS A 299 7.43 12.24 -6.20
N LYS A 300 7.86 11.40 -7.15
CA LYS A 300 8.58 10.14 -6.87
C LYS A 300 9.91 10.33 -6.18
N GLN A 301 10.64 11.39 -6.51
CA GLN A 301 11.92 11.67 -5.87
C GLN A 301 11.69 12.27 -4.49
N MET A 302 10.78 13.25 -4.39
CA MET A 302 10.41 13.91 -3.15
C MET A 302 9.85 12.95 -2.10
N LEU A 303 8.98 12.01 -2.49
CA LEU A 303 8.45 10.99 -1.57
C LEU A 303 9.55 10.18 -0.91
N ARG A 304 10.57 9.74 -1.68
CA ARG A 304 11.70 8.97 -1.14
C ARG A 304 12.57 9.79 -0.21
N ILE A 305 12.83 11.06 -0.54
CA ILE A 305 13.62 11.95 0.31
C ILE A 305 12.86 12.28 1.59
N LEU A 306 11.55 12.55 1.50
CA LEU A 306 10.68 12.81 2.63
C LEU A 306 10.65 11.60 3.58
N CYS A 307 10.40 10.38 3.07
CA CYS A 307 10.41 9.17 3.89
C CYS A 307 11.72 9.01 4.68
N ALA A 308 12.87 9.31 4.07
CA ALA A 308 14.15 9.26 4.77
C ALA A 308 14.26 10.32 5.87
N LYS A 309 13.83 11.56 5.63
CA LYS A 309 13.84 12.62 6.64
C LYS A 309 12.85 12.35 7.78
N VAL A 310 11.69 11.80 7.46
CA VAL A 310 10.67 11.37 8.42
C VAL A 310 11.23 10.24 9.31
N THR A 311 11.93 9.24 8.77
CA THR A 311 12.58 8.24 9.64
C THR A 311 13.61 8.82 10.60
N LEU A 312 14.39 9.81 10.15
CA LEU A 312 15.38 10.44 11.00
C LEU A 312 14.71 11.26 12.10
N ALA A 313 13.64 11.98 11.79
CA ALA A 313 12.84 12.71 12.77
C ALA A 313 12.24 11.78 13.82
N ALA A 314 11.64 10.67 13.41
CA ALA A 314 11.11 9.70 14.36
C ALA A 314 12.19 9.10 15.28
N ARG A 315 13.40 8.85 14.77
CA ARG A 315 14.51 8.33 15.59
C ARG A 315 15.05 9.37 16.57
N VAL A 316 15.03 10.64 16.19
CA VAL A 316 15.37 11.74 17.11
C VAL A 316 14.29 11.85 18.18
N ASP A 317 13.01 11.89 17.80
CA ASP A 317 11.89 11.97 18.73
C ASP A 317 11.86 10.78 19.70
N ALA A 318 12.19 9.57 19.24
CA ALA A 318 12.34 8.39 20.09
C ALA A 318 13.51 8.47 21.10
N GLY A 319 14.56 9.22 20.77
CA GLY A 319 15.75 9.40 21.60
C GLY A 319 15.69 10.61 22.54
N GLN A 320 14.73 11.51 22.34
CA GLN A 320 14.52 12.68 23.20
C GLN A 320 13.92 12.26 24.54
N ARG A 321 14.36 12.93 25.62
CA ARG A 321 13.76 12.73 26.95
C ARG A 321 12.40 13.42 26.99
N CYS A 322 11.47 12.82 27.74
CA CYS A 322 10.13 13.38 27.91
C CYS A 322 10.24 14.80 28.51
N GLY A 323 9.78 15.81 27.76
CA GLY A 323 9.85 17.23 28.13
C GLY A 323 10.76 18.09 27.25
N ASP A 324 11.73 17.50 26.55
CA ASP A 324 12.63 18.23 25.65
C ASP A 324 12.03 18.34 24.23
N THR A 325 11.21 19.37 23.98
CA THR A 325 10.56 19.64 22.69
C THR A 325 11.47 20.36 21.68
N ASN A 326 12.70 19.86 21.51
CA ASN A 326 13.63 20.49 20.57
C ASN A 326 13.27 20.12 19.12
N ALA A 327 12.62 21.06 18.42
CA ALA A 327 12.18 20.93 17.03
C ALA A 327 13.15 21.52 15.98
N LEU A 328 14.35 21.96 16.39
CA LEU A 328 15.30 22.65 15.50
C LEU A 328 15.75 21.78 14.31
N LEU A 329 15.87 20.47 14.52
CA LEU A 329 16.25 19.52 13.46
C LEU A 329 15.14 19.34 12.43
N GLY A 330 13.88 19.25 12.88
CA GLY A 330 12.70 19.26 12.00
C GLY A 330 12.67 20.50 11.10
N GLN A 331 12.95 21.68 11.68
CA GLN A 331 13.03 22.94 10.93
C GLN A 331 14.12 22.92 9.86
N LYS A 332 15.33 22.50 10.23
CA LYS A 332 16.46 22.39 9.30
C LYS A 332 16.14 21.43 8.14
N TRP A 333 15.58 20.26 8.43
CA TRP A 333 15.27 19.29 7.39
C TRP A 333 14.11 19.72 6.49
N LYS A 334 13.12 20.46 7.01
CA LYS A 334 12.09 21.07 6.18
C LYS A 334 12.69 22.06 5.19
N ALA A 335 13.61 22.92 5.65
CA ALA A 335 14.33 23.85 4.78
C ALA A 335 15.14 23.10 3.70
N GLU A 336 15.89 22.06 4.08
CA GLU A 336 16.63 21.21 3.12
C GLU A 336 15.71 20.53 2.08
N LEU A 337 14.51 20.10 2.48
CA LEU A 337 13.52 19.50 1.57
C LEU A 337 13.00 20.52 0.57
N LEU A 338 12.65 21.72 1.03
CA LEU A 338 12.18 22.80 0.16
C LEU A 338 13.26 23.25 -0.83
N GLU A 339 14.51 23.36 -0.40
CA GLU A 339 15.63 23.66 -1.31
C GLU A 339 15.84 22.58 -2.36
N LYS A 340 15.77 21.30 -1.97
CA LYS A 340 15.89 20.17 -2.91
C LYS A 340 14.72 20.15 -3.88
N ALA A 341 13.50 20.39 -3.43
CA ALA A 341 12.32 20.43 -4.28
C ALA A 341 12.44 21.53 -5.35
N LYS A 342 12.93 22.72 -4.96
CA LYS A 342 13.25 23.82 -5.89
C LYS A 342 14.29 23.39 -6.92
N LYS A 343 15.43 22.84 -6.47
CA LYS A 343 16.50 22.34 -7.35
C LYS A 343 16.07 21.24 -8.31
N LEU A 344 15.13 20.38 -7.91
CA LEU A 344 14.58 19.32 -8.77
C LEU A 344 13.57 19.87 -9.78
N SER A 345 12.90 20.98 -9.45
CA SER A 345 11.97 21.66 -10.35
C SER A 345 12.69 22.54 -11.36
N GLU A 346 13.89 23.03 -11.01
CA GLU A 346 14.76 23.78 -11.90
C GLU A 346 15.21 22.91 -13.08
N ALA A 347 14.86 23.33 -14.29
CA ALA A 347 15.36 22.71 -15.50
C ALA A 347 16.89 22.88 -15.62
N PRO A 348 17.61 21.92 -16.23
CA PRO A 348 19.03 22.08 -16.48
C PRO A 348 19.28 23.34 -17.33
N SER A 349 20.36 24.06 -17.02
CA SER A 349 20.79 25.20 -17.84
C SER A 349 21.00 24.75 -19.28
N ILE A 350 20.54 25.56 -20.23
CA ILE A 350 20.69 25.27 -21.66
C ILE A 350 22.18 25.16 -21.98
N ALA A 351 22.60 23.97 -22.40
CA ALA A 351 23.97 23.75 -22.85
C ALA A 351 24.20 24.44 -24.20
N GLU A 352 25.39 24.99 -24.40
CA GLU A 352 25.79 25.55 -25.70
C GLU A 352 25.73 24.48 -26.79
N THR A 353 25.24 24.87 -27.97
CA THR A 353 25.16 23.96 -29.12
C THR A 353 26.56 23.47 -29.49
N LYS A 354 26.80 22.17 -29.33
CA LYS A 354 28.10 21.57 -29.65
C LYS A 354 28.38 21.69 -31.15
N ALA A 355 29.38 22.51 -31.51
CA ALA A 355 29.83 22.64 -32.88
C ALA A 355 30.32 21.28 -33.43
N LEU A 356 30.04 21.03 -34.70
CA LEU A 356 30.58 19.87 -35.41
C LEU A 356 32.11 19.95 -35.45
N PRO A 357 32.80 18.80 -35.39
CA PRO A 357 34.24 18.79 -35.65
C PRO A 357 34.51 19.28 -37.07
N ILE A 358 35.65 19.94 -37.25
CA ILE A 358 36.09 20.44 -38.56
C ILE A 358 36.11 19.25 -39.55
N PRO A 359 35.49 19.38 -40.75
CA PRO A 359 35.49 18.35 -41.79
C PRO A 359 36.86 18.09 -42.45
N GLU A 360 37.89 17.84 -41.65
CA GLU A 360 39.24 17.53 -42.11
C GLU A 360 39.42 16.02 -42.32
N ASP A 361 39.83 15.60 -43.53
CA ASP A 361 40.09 14.18 -43.83
C ASP A 361 41.44 13.75 -43.25
N GLN A 362 41.41 13.32 -42.00
CA GLN A 362 42.60 12.82 -41.32
C GLN A 362 43.07 11.49 -41.94
N PRO A 363 44.39 11.26 -42.05
CA PRO A 363 44.91 10.00 -42.58
C PRO A 363 44.38 8.79 -41.81
N LYS A 364 43.76 7.85 -42.53
CA LYS A 364 43.06 6.69 -41.95
C LYS A 364 44.03 5.74 -41.25
N LYS A 365 43.76 5.43 -39.98
CA LYS A 365 44.50 4.42 -39.21
C LYS A 365 44.22 3.01 -39.76
N LYS A 366 45.21 2.37 -40.37
CA LYS A 366 45.12 0.99 -40.91
C LYS A 366 45.34 -0.03 -39.80
N ARG A 367 44.31 -0.80 -39.43
CA ARG A 367 44.39 -1.90 -38.45
C ARG A 367 43.64 -3.12 -38.99
N ALA A 368 44.26 -4.29 -38.92
CA ALA A 368 43.68 -5.54 -39.45
C ALA A 368 43.72 -6.73 -38.46
N GLY A 369 44.00 -6.48 -37.18
CA GLY A 369 44.08 -7.53 -36.16
C GLY A 369 42.75 -8.26 -35.94
N ARG A 370 42.80 -9.50 -35.41
CA ARG A 370 41.63 -10.39 -35.23
C ARG A 370 40.45 -9.71 -34.50
N LYS A 371 40.72 -8.99 -33.39
CA LYS A 371 39.71 -8.26 -32.61
C LYS A 371 39.03 -7.16 -33.44
N PHE A 372 39.83 -6.36 -34.14
CA PHE A 372 39.33 -5.27 -34.98
C PHE A 372 38.59 -5.80 -36.22
N ARG A 373 39.05 -6.91 -36.81
CA ARG A 373 38.38 -7.58 -37.92
C ARG A 373 36.97 -8.03 -37.55
N LYS A 374 36.80 -8.64 -36.36
CA LYS A 374 35.50 -9.07 -35.81
C LYS A 374 34.57 -7.89 -35.51
N TYR A 375 35.11 -6.75 -35.06
CA TYR A 375 34.33 -5.52 -34.89
C TYR A 375 33.89 -4.96 -36.25
N LYS A 376 34.82 -4.81 -37.19
CA LYS A 376 34.57 -4.27 -38.53
C LYS A 376 33.66 -5.17 -39.37
N GLU A 377 33.64 -6.47 -39.11
CA GLU A 377 32.75 -7.43 -39.77
C GLU A 377 31.27 -7.13 -39.54
N LYS A 378 30.90 -6.55 -38.40
CA LYS A 378 29.51 -6.12 -38.13
C LYS A 378 29.04 -5.01 -39.06
N PHE A 379 29.96 -4.16 -39.51
CA PHE A 379 29.67 -2.98 -40.33
C PHE A 379 29.99 -3.19 -41.82
N ARG A 380 30.74 -4.25 -42.16
CA ARG A 380 31.06 -4.55 -43.55
C ARG A 380 29.92 -5.34 -44.19
N LEU A 381 29.62 -5.01 -45.45
CA LEU A 381 28.76 -5.84 -46.27
C LEU A 381 29.35 -7.25 -46.36
N SER A 382 28.53 -8.25 -46.02
CA SER A 382 28.90 -9.65 -46.16
C SER A 382 29.12 -9.98 -47.64
N HIS A 383 29.88 -11.05 -47.91
CA HIS A 383 30.12 -11.49 -49.29
C HIS A 383 28.79 -11.79 -50.03
N VAL A 384 27.85 -12.43 -49.34
CA VAL A 384 26.50 -12.71 -49.88
C VAL A 384 25.76 -11.42 -50.19
N ARG A 385 25.83 -10.40 -49.31
CA ARG A 385 25.19 -9.10 -49.58
C ARG A 385 25.89 -8.35 -50.72
N GLN A 386 27.20 -8.52 -50.89
CA GLN A 386 27.93 -7.98 -52.04
C GLN A 386 27.51 -8.67 -53.35
N LEU A 387 27.21 -9.97 -53.33
CA LEU A 387 26.67 -10.70 -54.47
C LEU A 387 25.22 -10.29 -54.78
N GLN A 388 24.40 -10.05 -53.75
CA GLN A 388 23.05 -9.52 -53.91
C GLN A 388 23.05 -8.14 -54.59
N ASN A 389 24.07 -7.32 -54.34
CA ASN A 389 24.22 -6.02 -55.00
C ASN A 389 24.75 -6.12 -56.45
N ARG A 390 25.06 -7.32 -56.96
CA ARG A 390 25.47 -7.53 -58.35
C ARG A 390 24.25 -8.01 -59.13
N MET A 391 24.02 -7.39 -60.28
CA MET A 391 22.91 -7.69 -61.19
C MET A 391 23.46 -8.37 -62.44
N GLU A 392 22.81 -9.42 -62.93
CA GLU A 392 23.20 -10.05 -64.20
C GLU A 392 22.75 -9.18 -65.37
N PHE A 393 23.67 -8.82 -66.25
CA PHE A 393 23.31 -8.01 -67.42
C PHE A 393 22.47 -8.82 -68.42
N GLY A 394 21.35 -8.26 -68.85
CA GLY A 394 20.51 -8.83 -69.91
C GLY A 394 19.54 -9.93 -69.47
N LYS A 395 19.35 -10.15 -68.15
CA LYS A 395 18.36 -11.10 -67.60
C LYS A 395 17.53 -10.44 -66.50
N GLN A 396 16.27 -10.87 -66.35
CA GLN A 396 15.43 -10.47 -65.24
C GLN A 396 15.97 -11.07 -63.94
N GLU A 397 15.96 -10.29 -62.85
CA GLU A 397 16.44 -10.73 -61.55
C GLU A 397 15.47 -11.70 -60.87
N GLN A 398 16.02 -12.58 -60.04
CA GLN A 398 15.21 -13.38 -59.12
C GLN A 398 14.76 -12.48 -57.97
N THR A 399 13.45 -12.29 -57.82
CA THR A 399 12.85 -11.58 -56.69
C THR A 399 12.18 -12.57 -55.74
N VAL A 400 12.18 -12.24 -54.46
CA VAL A 400 11.36 -12.90 -53.44
C VAL A 400 10.42 -11.86 -52.89
N LEU A 401 9.12 -12.18 -52.84
CA LEU A 401 8.14 -11.33 -52.19
C LEU A 401 8.39 -11.35 -50.68
N ASP A 402 8.64 -10.18 -50.12
CA ASP A 402 8.76 -10.00 -48.68
C ASP A 402 7.38 -10.21 -48.01
N THR A 403 7.36 -10.40 -46.69
CA THR A 403 6.11 -10.48 -45.93
C THR A 403 5.25 -9.22 -46.03
N PHE A 404 5.87 -8.09 -46.40
CA PHE A 404 5.18 -6.82 -46.67
C PHE A 404 4.70 -6.68 -48.12
N GLY A 405 4.90 -7.69 -48.96
CA GLY A 405 4.42 -7.73 -50.35
C GLY A 405 5.34 -7.06 -51.37
N GLU A 406 6.44 -6.45 -50.94
CA GLU A 406 7.44 -5.83 -51.82
C GLU A 406 8.41 -6.88 -52.39
N GLU A 407 8.80 -6.69 -53.65
CA GLU A 407 9.76 -7.56 -54.31
C GLU A 407 11.19 -7.25 -53.89
N VAL A 408 11.87 -8.22 -53.28
CA VAL A 408 13.28 -8.12 -52.90
C VAL A 408 14.14 -8.85 -53.92
N GLY A 409 14.92 -8.09 -54.70
CA GLY A 409 15.91 -8.62 -55.62
C GLY A 409 17.03 -9.38 -54.91
N LEU A 410 17.30 -10.60 -55.38
CA LEU A 410 18.37 -11.45 -54.87
C LEU A 410 19.70 -11.27 -55.63
N GLY A 411 19.70 -10.54 -56.75
CA GLY A 411 20.86 -10.33 -57.61
C GLY A 411 21.59 -11.65 -57.93
N MET A 412 22.92 -11.62 -57.87
CA MET A 412 23.79 -12.79 -58.09
C MET A 412 24.05 -13.62 -56.81
N SER A 413 23.19 -13.54 -55.78
CA SER A 413 23.38 -14.33 -54.55
C SER A 413 23.11 -15.82 -54.75
N SER A 414 22.29 -16.18 -55.74
CA SER A 414 22.08 -17.54 -56.25
C SER A 414 22.95 -17.78 -57.48
N THR A 415 23.50 -18.99 -57.61
CA THR A 415 24.23 -19.39 -58.83
C THR A 415 23.24 -19.62 -59.97
N SER A 416 23.63 -19.47 -61.23
CA SER A 416 22.75 -19.69 -62.40
C SER A 416 22.06 -21.06 -62.41
N LEU A 417 22.77 -22.13 -62.04
CA LEU A 417 22.19 -23.48 -61.88
C LEU A 417 21.17 -23.55 -60.74
N GLN A 418 21.41 -22.80 -59.66
CA GLN A 418 20.52 -22.74 -58.48
C GLN A 418 19.25 -21.95 -58.76
N GLN A 419 19.35 -20.88 -59.58
CA GLN A 419 18.20 -20.13 -60.08
C GLN A 419 17.28 -21.03 -60.92
N ALA A 420 17.84 -21.86 -61.80
CA ALA A 420 17.06 -22.76 -62.65
C ALA A 420 16.37 -23.89 -61.88
N ILE A 421 16.97 -24.37 -60.79
CA ILE A 421 16.45 -25.49 -59.97
C ILE A 421 15.48 -24.99 -58.88
N GLY A 422 15.42 -23.68 -58.61
CA GLY A 422 14.67 -23.12 -57.49
C GLY A 422 15.31 -23.45 -56.12
N ALA A 423 16.55 -23.95 -56.11
CA ALA A 423 17.29 -24.23 -54.89
C ALA A 423 17.98 -22.96 -54.41
N THR A 424 17.66 -22.50 -53.21
CA THR A 424 18.46 -21.43 -52.57
C THR A 424 19.75 -22.03 -52.03
N SER A 425 20.87 -21.32 -52.19
CA SER A 425 22.12 -21.82 -51.61
C SER A 425 22.03 -21.78 -50.08
N ASP A 426 22.67 -22.75 -49.44
CA ASP A 426 22.98 -22.72 -48.01
C ASP A 426 24.04 -21.63 -47.70
N ALA A 427 23.81 -20.40 -48.15
CA ALA A 427 24.59 -19.21 -47.81
C ALA A 427 24.39 -18.78 -46.33
N ARG A 428 24.05 -19.73 -45.47
CA ARG A 428 24.12 -19.70 -44.01
C ARG A 428 25.55 -20.17 -43.67
N ARG A 429 26.46 -19.45 -43.00
CA ARG A 429 26.38 -18.34 -42.05
C ARG A 429 27.79 -17.74 -41.89
N PHE A 430 27.90 -16.43 -41.66
CA PHE A 430 29.03 -15.90 -40.86
C PHE A 430 28.49 -15.52 -39.49
N ALA A 431 29.08 -16.06 -38.41
CA ALA A 431 28.65 -15.76 -37.03
C ALA A 431 29.02 -14.33 -36.56
N GLY A 432 29.76 -13.57 -37.38
CA GLY A 432 30.29 -12.26 -36.99
C GLY A 432 29.29 -11.11 -37.12
N ASN A 433 28.33 -11.20 -38.05
CA ASN A 433 27.31 -10.16 -38.31
C ASN A 433 25.91 -10.53 -37.79
N GLN A 434 25.76 -11.61 -37.02
CA GLN A 434 24.51 -11.91 -36.32
C GLN A 434 24.14 -10.78 -35.36
N ALA A 435 22.86 -10.43 -35.32
CA ALA A 435 22.33 -9.43 -34.40
C ALA A 435 22.65 -9.83 -32.95
N LYS A 436 23.19 -8.89 -32.19
CA LYS A 436 23.51 -9.08 -30.77
C LYS A 436 22.76 -8.06 -29.95
N LEU A 437 22.38 -8.47 -28.74
CA LEU A 437 21.74 -7.60 -27.79
C LEU A 437 22.70 -6.51 -27.30
N THR A 438 22.14 -5.34 -26.99
CA THR A 438 22.86 -4.28 -26.29
C THR A 438 23.19 -4.72 -24.86
N LYS A 439 24.14 -4.06 -24.22
CA LYS A 439 24.49 -4.36 -22.82
C LYS A 439 23.27 -4.24 -21.89
N VAL A 440 22.47 -3.18 -22.07
CA VAL A 440 21.25 -2.92 -21.30
C VAL A 440 20.21 -4.02 -21.54
N MET A 441 19.96 -4.39 -22.81
CA MET A 441 18.98 -5.43 -23.12
C MET A 441 19.42 -6.81 -22.62
N LYS A 442 20.72 -7.12 -22.69
CA LYS A 442 21.25 -8.36 -22.14
C LYS A 442 21.03 -8.46 -20.64
N HIS A 443 21.30 -7.38 -19.90
CA HIS A 443 21.05 -7.31 -18.46
C HIS A 443 19.56 -7.46 -18.15
N ARG A 444 18.70 -6.74 -18.88
CA ARG A 444 17.24 -6.80 -18.68
C ARG A 444 16.69 -8.21 -18.90
N ILE A 445 17.15 -8.92 -19.94
CA ILE A 445 16.73 -10.31 -20.18
C ILE A 445 17.27 -11.25 -19.10
N SER A 446 18.53 -11.10 -18.69
CA SER A 446 19.07 -11.97 -17.65
C SER A 446 18.35 -11.78 -16.32
N GLU A 447 18.01 -10.55 -15.95
CA GLU A 447 17.26 -10.23 -14.73
C GLU A 447 15.82 -10.77 -14.81
N ALA A 448 15.14 -10.60 -15.95
CA ALA A 448 13.81 -11.20 -16.16
C ALA A 448 13.84 -12.72 -16.05
N ASN A 449 14.85 -13.37 -16.63
CA ASN A 449 15.00 -14.83 -16.53
C ASN A 449 15.26 -15.29 -15.10
N GLN A 450 16.07 -14.55 -14.33
CA GLN A 450 16.29 -14.86 -12.91
C GLN A 450 15.00 -14.76 -12.11
N GLN A 451 14.20 -13.71 -12.34
CA GLN A 451 12.89 -13.56 -11.70
C GLN A 451 11.92 -14.69 -12.09
N THR A 452 11.93 -15.14 -13.35
CA THR A 452 11.10 -16.27 -13.76
C THR A 452 11.55 -17.58 -13.14
N ASP A 453 12.87 -17.79 -12.99
CA ASP A 453 13.40 -18.99 -12.36
C ASP A 453 13.01 -19.03 -10.87
N GLU A 454 13.12 -17.91 -10.16
CA GLU A 454 12.65 -17.77 -8.77
C GLU A 454 11.14 -18.03 -8.65
N TYR A 455 10.34 -17.49 -9.57
CA TYR A 455 8.89 -17.70 -9.60
C TYR A 455 8.51 -19.16 -9.89
N LEU A 456 9.23 -19.84 -10.78
CA LEU A 456 9.01 -21.26 -11.05
C LEU A 456 9.39 -22.12 -9.84
N ILE A 457 10.44 -21.75 -9.11
CA ILE A 457 10.83 -22.43 -7.87
C ILE A 457 9.74 -22.26 -6.80
N SER A 458 9.14 -21.08 -6.64
CA SER A 458 8.06 -20.88 -5.67
C SER A 458 6.83 -21.72 -6.00
N LEU A 459 6.43 -21.78 -7.28
CA LEU A 459 5.31 -22.62 -7.71
C LEU A 459 5.58 -24.12 -7.54
N GLY A 460 6.83 -24.55 -7.72
CA GLY A 460 7.23 -25.96 -7.56
C GLY A 460 7.18 -26.44 -6.11
N HIS A 461 7.61 -25.62 -5.15
CA HIS A 461 7.54 -25.97 -3.73
C HIS A 461 6.09 -25.97 -3.20
N ASP A 462 5.23 -25.10 -3.73
CA ASP A 462 3.80 -25.07 -3.38
C ASP A 462 3.07 -26.33 -3.87
N ALA A 463 3.52 -26.96 -4.96
CA ALA A 463 2.96 -28.21 -5.47
C ALA A 463 3.36 -29.44 -4.63
N GLU A 464 4.60 -29.51 -4.15
CA GLU A 464 5.07 -30.62 -3.29
C GLU A 464 4.40 -30.61 -1.90
N HIS A 465 3.93 -29.46 -1.42
CA HIS A 465 3.17 -29.37 -0.16
C HIS A 465 1.69 -29.79 -0.28
N ILE A 466 1.14 -29.84 -1.50
CA ILE A 466 -0.24 -30.30 -1.75
C ILE A 466 -0.27 -31.84 -1.91
N ASP A 467 0.80 -32.45 -2.42
CA ASP A 467 0.85 -33.89 -2.77
C ASP A 467 1.38 -34.84 -1.67
N GLN A 468 1.79 -34.34 -0.50
CA GLN A 468 2.26 -35.23 0.59
C GLN A 468 1.16 -36.07 1.27
N SER A 469 -0.12 -35.92 0.89
CA SER A 469 -1.19 -36.83 1.32
C SER A 469 -1.51 -37.95 0.32
N GLN A 470 -0.94 -37.93 -0.89
CA GLN A 470 -1.18 -38.96 -1.91
C GLN A 470 0.04 -39.14 -2.84
N TRP A 471 1.16 -39.69 -2.36
CA TRP A 471 2.03 -40.59 -3.15
C TRP A 471 3.29 -40.95 -2.35
N ALA A 472 3.11 -41.79 -1.32
CA ALA A 472 4.23 -42.60 -0.82
C ALA A 472 4.51 -43.71 -1.82
N GLY A 473 5.39 -43.46 -2.80
CA GLY A 473 5.88 -44.54 -3.65
C GLY A 473 6.44 -44.15 -5.01
N GLN A 474 7.46 -43.28 -5.06
CA GLN A 474 8.55 -43.40 -6.04
C GLN A 474 9.66 -42.39 -5.72
N GLU A 475 10.88 -42.89 -5.51
CA GLU A 475 12.08 -42.07 -5.30
C GLU A 475 12.36 -41.17 -6.52
N PRO A 476 12.68 -39.87 -6.32
CA PRO A 476 13.09 -39.02 -7.42
C PRO A 476 14.50 -39.39 -7.92
N LYS A 477 14.61 -39.68 -9.22
CA LYS A 477 15.89 -39.89 -9.90
C LYS A 477 16.72 -38.62 -9.83
N LYS A 478 17.91 -38.71 -9.21
CA LYS A 478 18.91 -37.64 -9.12
C LYS A 478 19.18 -36.98 -10.48
N PRO A 479 19.30 -35.64 -10.56
CA PRO A 479 19.72 -34.98 -11.78
C PRO A 479 21.18 -35.35 -12.10
N ARG A 480 21.44 -35.71 -13.37
CA ARG A 480 22.79 -36.01 -13.86
C ARG A 480 23.66 -34.76 -13.81
N THR A 481 24.51 -34.66 -12.79
CA THR A 481 25.62 -33.71 -12.73
C THR A 481 26.66 -34.08 -13.79
N ASN A 482 26.95 -33.15 -14.71
CA ASN A 482 27.96 -33.32 -15.75
C ASN A 482 29.35 -33.01 -15.15
N PRO A 483 30.29 -33.97 -15.00
CA PRO A 483 31.48 -33.79 -14.17
C PRO A 483 32.69 -33.17 -14.91
N LYS A 484 32.49 -32.24 -15.85
CA LYS A 484 33.59 -31.69 -16.66
C LYS A 484 33.47 -30.21 -16.99
N ARG A 485 33.33 -29.34 -15.98
CA ARG A 485 33.46 -27.89 -16.20
C ARG A 485 34.22 -27.06 -15.15
N ASP A 486 34.88 -27.70 -14.19
CA ASP A 486 35.64 -26.98 -13.14
C ASP A 486 37.12 -27.38 -13.08
N GLN A 487 37.80 -27.44 -14.22
CA GLN A 487 39.27 -27.46 -14.22
C GLN A 487 39.82 -26.42 -15.22
N ASP A 488 40.66 -25.55 -14.65
CA ASP A 488 41.77 -24.85 -15.30
C ASP A 488 41.48 -23.64 -16.19
N TRP A 489 41.04 -22.54 -15.55
CA TRP A 489 41.29 -21.19 -16.09
C TRP A 489 42.44 -20.46 -15.36
N PHE A 490 42.91 -20.94 -14.20
CA PHE A 490 43.86 -20.19 -13.37
C PHE A 490 45.34 -20.62 -13.46
N SER A 491 45.70 -21.61 -14.28
CA SER A 491 47.05 -22.20 -14.31
C SER A 491 47.95 -21.81 -15.50
N HIS A 492 47.56 -20.86 -16.36
CA HIS A 492 48.34 -20.50 -17.57
C HIS A 492 48.84 -19.06 -17.67
N HIS A 493 48.86 -18.30 -16.57
CA HIS A 493 49.59 -17.03 -16.53
C HIS A 493 50.34 -16.87 -15.20
N LEU A 494 51.55 -17.42 -15.16
CA LEU A 494 52.68 -16.95 -14.38
C LEU A 494 53.97 -17.35 -15.11
#